data_AF-A0A0D2NDJ7-F1
#
_entry.id   AF-A0A0D2NDJ7-F1
#
_cell.length_a   1.000
_cell.length_b   1.000
_cell.length_c   1.000
_cell.angle_alpha   90.00
_cell.angle_beta   90.00
_cell.angle_gamma   90.00
#
_symmetry.space_group_name_H-M   'P 1'
#
loop_
_entity.id
_entity.type
_entity.pdbx_description
1 polymer ?
#
loop_
_entity_poly.entity_id
_entity_poly.type
_entity_poly.pdbx_seq_one_letter_code
_entity_poly.pdbx_strand_id
1 'polypeptide(L)'
;MPPKPASRPKRFEIPEGANLPEGYGFAHVGPQEDTAFIPGFLMPSLQEIYNFEHAKAKVGLEKASVLPLPTSPYASVSIGDMKVRVPPNPPPTEQEFLEMHAEVEALREKYGISYKEACHRIYHQQAEILRIADRSAKIFRDLNQSLKDAQDYMFNYEQILERANRVVDETDGGDADNEDDPDADVEMPERKDKGKGRAVE
;
A
#
# COMPACT_ATOMS: atom_id res chain seq x y z
N MET A 1 10.59 26.26 -38.66
CA MET A 1 12.04 26.26 -38.38
C MET A 1 12.30 25.23 -37.29
N PRO A 2 13.17 24.23 -37.50
CA PRO A 2 13.49 23.27 -36.45
C PRO A 2 14.25 23.97 -35.30
N PRO A 3 14.02 23.57 -34.04
CA PRO A 3 14.73 24.12 -32.89
C PRO A 3 16.23 23.83 -33.00
N LYS A 4 17.06 24.83 -32.69
CA LYS A 4 18.52 24.66 -32.61
C LYS A 4 18.84 23.57 -31.57
N PRO A 5 19.72 22.60 -31.88
CA PRO A 5 20.15 21.61 -30.90
C PRO A 5 20.85 22.32 -29.73
N ALA A 6 20.41 22.02 -28.50
CA ALA A 6 21.02 22.53 -27.29
C ALA A 6 22.51 22.16 -27.26
N SER A 7 23.38 23.13 -26.92
CA SER A 7 24.82 22.87 -26.80
C SER A 7 25.06 21.80 -25.74
N ARG A 8 25.77 20.72 -26.09
CA ARG A 8 26.15 19.69 -25.12
C ARG A 8 26.83 20.32 -23.89
N PRO A 9 26.44 19.95 -22.66
CA PRO A 9 27.12 20.43 -21.47
C PRO A 9 28.60 20.01 -21.52
N LYS A 10 29.48 20.90 -21.06
CA LYS A 10 30.91 20.62 -20.97
C LYS A 10 31.12 19.45 -20.01
N ARG A 11 31.70 18.37 -20.51
CA ARG A 11 32.06 17.19 -19.72
C ARG A 11 33.00 17.64 -18.59
N PHE A 12 32.58 17.43 -17.35
CA PHE A 12 33.40 17.75 -16.18
C PHE A 12 34.50 16.70 -16.09
N GLU A 13 35.75 17.10 -16.31
CA GLU A 13 36.90 16.22 -16.13
C GLU A 13 37.26 16.21 -14.65
N ILE A 14 37.25 15.02 -14.03
CA ILE A 14 37.69 14.86 -12.65
C ILE A 14 39.20 15.14 -12.63
N PRO A 15 39.68 16.13 -11.87
CA PRO A 15 41.10 16.42 -11.80
C PRO A 15 41.84 15.20 -11.24
N GLU A 16 42.70 14.58 -12.07
CA GLU A 16 43.60 13.52 -11.65
C GLU A 16 44.48 14.04 -10.50
N GLY A 17 44.33 13.45 -9.30
CA GLY A 17 45.11 13.81 -8.11
C GLY A 17 44.38 14.61 -7.03
N ALA A 18 43.06 14.81 -7.13
CA ALA A 18 42.29 15.37 -6.02
C ALA A 18 42.25 14.40 -4.83
N ASN A 19 42.85 14.79 -3.70
CA ASN A 19 42.71 14.09 -2.42
C ASN A 19 41.26 14.19 -1.94
N LEU A 20 40.48 13.16 -2.24
CA LEU A 20 39.10 13.05 -1.78
C LEU A 20 39.08 12.84 -0.26
N PRO A 21 38.19 13.54 0.48
CA PRO A 21 37.96 13.26 1.88
C PRO A 21 37.59 11.78 2.09
N GLU A 22 38.11 11.17 3.15
CA GLU A 22 37.82 9.78 3.49
C GLU A 22 36.30 9.58 3.65
N GLY A 23 35.77 8.57 2.96
CA GLY A 23 34.34 8.29 2.94
C GLY A 23 33.52 9.10 1.94
N TYR A 24 34.13 9.73 0.92
CA TYR A 24 33.43 10.35 -0.21
C TYR A 24 33.92 9.80 -1.55
N GLY A 25 33.04 9.82 -2.55
CA GLY A 25 33.34 9.41 -3.92
C GLY A 25 32.63 10.30 -4.94
N PHE A 26 33.05 10.19 -6.20
CA PHE A 26 32.32 10.76 -7.33
C PHE A 26 31.43 9.67 -7.94
N ALA A 27 30.18 10.00 -8.22
CA ALA A 27 29.26 9.14 -8.96
C ALA A 27 28.59 9.92 -10.10
N HIS A 28 28.20 9.20 -11.15
CA HIS A 28 27.32 9.75 -12.18
C HIS A 28 25.87 9.70 -11.70
N VAL A 29 25.17 10.82 -11.82
CA VAL A 29 23.78 10.96 -11.36
C VAL A 29 22.93 11.48 -12.51
N GLY A 30 21.77 10.85 -12.71
CA GLY A 30 20.79 11.25 -13.71
C GLY A 30 21.13 10.85 -15.16
N PRO A 31 20.20 11.12 -16.09
CA PRO A 31 20.29 10.66 -17.48
C PRO A 31 21.36 11.39 -18.32
N GLN A 32 21.91 12.50 -17.83
CA GLN A 32 22.97 13.27 -18.51
C GLN A 32 24.39 12.87 -18.09
N GLU A 33 24.52 11.85 -17.22
CA GLU A 33 25.79 11.38 -16.66
C GLU A 33 26.57 12.45 -15.88
N ASP A 34 25.87 13.40 -15.25
CA ASP A 34 26.52 14.46 -14.48
C ASP A 34 27.26 13.87 -13.27
N THR A 35 28.52 14.27 -13.10
CA THR A 35 29.35 13.79 -12.00
C THR A 35 29.07 14.61 -10.75
N ALA A 36 28.61 13.97 -9.68
CA ALA A 36 28.39 14.61 -8.38
C ALA A 36 29.33 14.02 -7.31
N PHE A 37 29.68 14.86 -6.34
CA PHE A 37 30.45 14.48 -5.14
C PHE A 37 29.49 14.03 -4.04
N ILE A 38 29.65 12.79 -3.57
CA ILE A 38 28.64 12.14 -2.74
C ILE A 38 29.30 11.34 -1.60
N PRO A 39 28.69 11.30 -0.41
CA PRO A 39 29.12 10.40 0.65
C PRO A 39 29.16 8.93 0.20
N GLY A 40 30.24 8.25 0.54
CA GLY A 40 30.55 6.87 0.18
C GLY A 40 29.47 5.88 0.63
N PHE A 41 28.81 6.13 1.76
CA PHE A 41 27.73 5.26 2.26
C PHE A 41 26.47 5.28 1.35
N LEU A 42 26.28 6.32 0.54
CA LEU A 42 25.17 6.42 -0.42
C LEU A 42 25.51 5.81 -1.79
N MET A 43 26.79 5.54 -2.06
CA MET A 43 27.25 5.04 -3.35
C MET A 43 26.54 3.75 -3.80
N PRO A 44 26.31 2.74 -2.94
CA PRO A 44 25.62 1.52 -3.37
C PRO A 44 24.18 1.80 -3.86
N SER A 45 23.41 2.60 -3.11
CA SER A 45 22.03 2.94 -3.45
C SER A 45 21.94 3.80 -4.70
N LEU A 46 22.86 4.74 -4.87
CA LEU A 46 22.89 5.60 -6.06
C LEU A 46 23.33 4.85 -7.30
N GLN A 47 24.25 3.90 -7.18
CA GLN A 47 24.62 3.02 -8.28
C GLN A 47 23.43 2.17 -8.74
N GLU A 48 22.60 1.70 -7.81
CA GLU A 48 21.36 0.97 -8.15
C GLU A 48 20.37 1.85 -8.91
N ILE A 49 20.13 3.08 -8.44
CA ILE A 49 19.27 4.05 -9.13
C ILE A 49 19.82 4.37 -10.52
N TYR A 50 21.13 4.61 -10.63
CA TYR A 50 21.79 4.90 -11.89
C TYR A 50 21.63 3.75 -12.89
N ASN A 51 21.88 2.51 -12.46
CA ASN A 51 21.74 1.32 -13.31
C ASN A 51 20.30 1.16 -13.79
N PHE A 52 19.32 1.42 -12.92
CA PHE A 52 17.90 1.36 -13.26
C PHE A 52 17.49 2.44 -14.27
N GLU A 53 17.88 3.69 -14.06
CA GLU A 53 17.61 4.79 -15.00
C GLU A 53 18.30 4.56 -16.35
N HIS A 54 19.52 4.05 -16.35
CA HIS A 54 20.23 3.71 -17.58
C HIS A 54 19.56 2.54 -18.33
N ALA A 55 19.05 1.53 -17.61
CA ALA A 55 18.26 0.46 -18.21
C ALA A 55 16.95 1.00 -18.82
N LYS A 56 16.24 1.90 -18.12
CA LYS A 56 15.04 2.57 -18.66
C LYS A 56 15.33 3.36 -19.94
N ALA A 57 16.43 4.12 -19.94
CA ALA A 57 16.85 4.89 -21.11
C ALA A 57 17.16 3.98 -22.31
N LYS A 58 17.86 2.85 -22.11
CA LYS A 58 18.13 1.84 -23.15
C LYS A 58 16.85 1.25 -23.76
N VAL A 59 15.82 1.05 -22.94
CA VAL A 59 14.54 0.45 -23.35
C VAL A 59 13.64 1.46 -24.09
N GLY A 60 13.96 2.76 -24.08
CA GLY A 60 13.23 3.78 -24.81
C GLY A 60 11.93 4.24 -24.12
N LEU A 61 11.89 4.15 -22.79
CA LEU A 61 10.71 4.46 -21.97
C LEU A 61 10.14 5.86 -22.22
N GLU A 62 10.99 6.82 -22.59
CA GLU A 62 10.61 8.23 -22.86
C GLU A 62 9.58 8.40 -23.99
N LYS A 63 9.39 7.37 -24.83
CA LYS A 63 8.45 7.39 -25.96
C LYS A 63 7.24 6.47 -25.74
N ALA A 64 7.14 5.81 -24.60
CA ALA A 64 6.09 4.85 -24.31
C ALA A 64 4.73 5.53 -24.18
N SER A 65 3.69 4.89 -24.72
CA SER A 65 2.33 5.37 -24.52
C SER A 65 1.87 5.11 -23.09
N VAL A 66 1.40 6.17 -22.42
CA VAL A 66 0.74 6.10 -21.10
C VAL A 66 -0.68 5.54 -21.21
N LEU A 67 -1.25 5.49 -22.42
CA LEU A 67 -2.59 4.97 -22.61
C LEU A 67 -2.61 3.44 -22.48
N PRO A 68 -3.64 2.89 -21.81
CA PRO A 68 -3.80 1.44 -21.70
C PRO A 68 -3.94 0.84 -23.10
N LEU A 69 -3.30 -0.32 -23.31
CA LEU A 69 -3.44 -1.06 -24.54
C LEU A 69 -4.93 -1.37 -24.78
N PRO A 70 -5.45 -1.22 -26.00
CA PRO A 70 -6.86 -1.49 -26.27
C PRO A 70 -7.13 -2.99 -26.10
N THR A 71 -7.59 -3.40 -24.92
CA THR A 71 -8.14 -4.75 -24.69
C THR A 71 -9.65 -4.71 -24.66
N SER A 72 -10.28 -5.81 -25.10
CA SER A 72 -11.73 -6.00 -25.07
C SER A 72 -12.33 -5.57 -23.72
N PRO A 73 -13.35 -4.70 -23.70
CA PRO A 73 -13.67 -3.89 -22.53
C PRO A 73 -14.29 -4.61 -21.33
N TYR A 74 -14.60 -5.92 -21.38
CA TYR A 74 -15.21 -6.61 -20.24
C TYR A 74 -14.84 -8.10 -20.18
N ALA A 75 -14.14 -8.50 -19.13
CA ALA A 75 -14.08 -9.89 -18.70
C ALA A 75 -15.28 -10.18 -17.79
N SER A 76 -16.35 -10.77 -18.32
CA SER A 76 -17.41 -11.36 -17.49
C SER A 76 -17.02 -12.77 -17.12
N VAL A 77 -16.97 -13.09 -15.83
CA VAL A 77 -16.79 -14.46 -15.36
C VAL A 77 -18.17 -15.02 -15.01
N SER A 78 -18.54 -16.15 -15.60
CA SER A 78 -19.75 -16.90 -15.23
C SER A 78 -19.46 -17.81 -14.05
N ILE A 79 -20.19 -17.64 -12.95
CA ILE A 79 -20.17 -18.51 -11.78
C ILE A 79 -21.56 -19.16 -11.70
N GLY A 80 -21.68 -20.40 -12.21
CA GLY A 80 -22.98 -21.04 -12.44
C GLY A 80 -23.79 -20.26 -13.47
N ASP A 81 -25.03 -19.90 -13.12
CA ASP A 81 -25.93 -19.08 -13.94
C ASP A 81 -25.70 -17.56 -13.79
N MET A 82 -24.84 -17.15 -12.85
CA MET A 82 -24.58 -15.74 -12.55
C MET A 82 -23.40 -15.22 -13.36
N LYS A 83 -23.61 -14.18 -14.18
CA LYS A 83 -22.53 -13.44 -14.84
C LYS A 83 -22.07 -12.30 -13.96
N VAL A 84 -20.91 -12.46 -13.31
CA VAL A 84 -20.28 -11.40 -12.54
C VAL A 84 -19.46 -10.54 -13.48
N ARG A 85 -19.77 -9.24 -13.55
CA ARG A 85 -18.88 -8.25 -14.16
C ARG A 85 -17.70 -8.07 -13.21
N VAL A 86 -16.54 -8.58 -13.60
CA VAL A 86 -15.30 -8.23 -12.91
C VAL A 86 -15.01 -6.78 -13.30
N PRO A 87 -14.81 -5.85 -12.34
CA PRO A 87 -14.29 -4.54 -12.65
C PRO A 87 -13.07 -4.73 -13.55
N PRO A 88 -12.99 -4.05 -14.71
CA PRO A 88 -11.87 -4.25 -15.61
C PRO A 88 -10.60 -3.92 -14.83
N ASN A 89 -9.77 -4.94 -14.58
CA ASN A 89 -8.38 -4.68 -14.28
C ASN A 89 -7.84 -4.08 -15.57
N PRO A 90 -7.57 -2.75 -15.63
CA PRO A 90 -7.11 -2.15 -16.86
C PRO A 90 -5.88 -2.94 -17.33
N PRO A 91 -5.79 -3.28 -18.62
CA PRO A 91 -4.60 -3.93 -19.11
C PRO A 91 -3.40 -3.03 -18.80
N PRO A 92 -2.23 -3.62 -18.48
CA PRO A 92 -1.05 -2.83 -18.24
C PRO A 92 -0.77 -1.95 -19.45
N THR A 93 -0.42 -0.70 -19.19
CA THR A 93 0.04 0.27 -20.18
C THR A 93 1.34 -0.21 -20.80
N GLU A 94 1.65 0.26 -22.02
CA GLU A 94 2.94 -0.02 -22.65
C GLU A 94 4.10 0.47 -21.78
N GLN A 95 3.92 1.61 -21.11
CA GLN A 95 4.89 2.13 -20.15
C GLN A 95 5.15 1.13 -19.00
N GLU A 96 4.12 0.60 -18.34
CA GLU A 96 4.28 -0.38 -17.26
C GLU A 96 5.00 -1.65 -17.73
N PHE A 97 4.74 -2.10 -18.96
CA PHE A 97 5.47 -3.22 -19.55
C PHE A 97 6.96 -2.92 -19.74
N LEU A 98 7.29 -1.74 -20.27
CA LEU A 98 8.68 -1.34 -20.48
C LEU A 98 9.41 -1.08 -19.15
N GLU A 99 8.70 -0.58 -18.13
CA GLU A 99 9.25 -0.41 -16.78
C GLU A 99 9.61 -1.75 -16.16
N MET A 100 8.69 -2.72 -16.22
CA MET A 100 8.97 -4.09 -15.78
C MET A 100 10.15 -4.71 -16.55
N HIS A 101 10.21 -4.51 -17.87
CA HIS A 101 11.33 -5.02 -18.68
C HIS A 101 12.66 -4.40 -18.26
N ALA A 102 12.72 -3.08 -18.04
CA ALA A 102 13.91 -2.40 -17.57
C ALA A 102 14.36 -2.90 -16.19
N GLU A 103 13.43 -3.19 -15.28
CA GLU A 103 13.74 -3.77 -13.98
C GLU A 103 14.31 -5.19 -14.10
N VAL A 104 13.73 -6.03 -14.95
CA VAL A 104 14.24 -7.38 -15.22
C VAL A 104 15.66 -7.31 -15.79
N GLU A 105 15.92 -6.43 -16.76
CA GLU A 105 17.24 -6.22 -17.35
C GLU A 105 18.26 -5.73 -16.30
N ALA A 106 17.87 -4.80 -15.42
CA ALA A 106 18.72 -4.32 -14.33
C ALA A 106 19.08 -5.45 -13.35
N LEU A 107 18.14 -6.33 -12.99
CA LEU A 107 18.42 -7.51 -12.16
C LEU A 107 19.33 -8.52 -12.88
N ARG A 108 19.14 -8.68 -14.19
CA ARG A 108 19.97 -9.56 -15.02
C ARG A 108 21.42 -9.09 -15.02
N GLU A 109 21.63 -7.79 -15.25
CA GLU A 109 22.96 -7.16 -15.27
C GLU A 109 23.61 -7.18 -13.89
N LYS A 110 22.84 -6.91 -12.82
CA LYS A 110 23.36 -6.88 -11.44
C LYS A 110 23.79 -8.24 -10.90
N TYR A 111 22.99 -9.28 -11.12
CA TYR A 111 23.21 -10.60 -10.51
C TYR A 111 23.72 -11.67 -11.48
N GLY A 112 23.82 -11.36 -12.78
CA GLY A 112 24.21 -12.32 -13.81
C GLY A 112 23.23 -13.50 -13.96
N ILE A 113 21.97 -13.32 -13.55
CA ILE A 113 20.94 -14.36 -13.59
C ILE A 113 20.27 -14.43 -14.97
N SER A 114 19.51 -15.49 -15.24
CA SER A 114 18.71 -15.56 -16.48
C SER A 114 17.52 -14.59 -16.41
N TYR A 115 17.04 -14.12 -17.57
CA TYR A 115 15.86 -13.26 -17.66
C TYR A 115 14.62 -13.92 -17.00
N LYS A 116 14.43 -15.23 -17.20
CA LYS A 116 13.34 -16.00 -16.59
C LYS A 116 13.41 -15.99 -15.06
N GLU A 117 14.60 -16.16 -14.51
CA GLU A 117 14.84 -16.14 -13.06
C GLU A 117 14.60 -14.74 -12.47
N ALA A 118 15.04 -13.69 -13.16
CA ALA A 118 14.76 -12.31 -12.76
C ALA A 118 13.25 -12.02 -12.75
N CYS A 119 12.50 -12.45 -13.77
CA CYS A 119 11.04 -12.34 -13.77
C CYS A 119 10.38 -13.08 -12.60
N HIS A 120 10.83 -14.30 -12.28
CA HIS A 120 10.32 -15.06 -11.14
C HIS A 120 10.54 -14.33 -9.81
N ARG A 121 11.70 -13.70 -9.63
CA ARG A 121 12.00 -12.92 -8.41
C ARG A 121 11.08 -11.72 -8.26
N ILE A 122 10.91 -10.94 -9.32
CA ILE A 122 9.97 -9.80 -9.33
C ILE A 122 8.55 -10.29 -9.01
N TYR A 123 8.11 -11.38 -9.66
CA TYR A 123 6.80 -11.96 -9.39
C TYR A 123 6.60 -12.32 -7.90
N HIS A 124 7.56 -13.01 -7.30
CA HIS A 124 7.48 -13.38 -5.88
C HIS A 124 7.49 -12.16 -4.96
N GLN A 125 8.29 -11.15 -5.27
CA GLN A 125 8.33 -9.91 -4.51
C GLN A 125 6.97 -9.18 -4.55
N GLN A 126 6.37 -9.08 -5.73
CA GLN A 126 5.04 -8.47 -5.89
C GLN A 126 3.95 -9.29 -5.17
N ALA A 127 4.01 -10.62 -5.24
CA ALA A 127 3.09 -11.49 -4.52
C ALA A 127 3.19 -11.31 -2.99
N GLU A 128 4.39 -11.14 -2.45
CA GLU A 128 4.58 -10.88 -1.02
C GLU A 128 4.06 -9.50 -0.60
N ILE A 129 4.28 -8.47 -1.40
CA ILE A 129 3.73 -7.13 -1.16
C ILE A 129 2.19 -7.20 -1.07
N LEU A 130 1.55 -7.91 -2.01
CA LEU A 130 0.10 -8.13 -1.99
C LEU A 130 -0.36 -8.89 -0.74
N ARG A 131 0.36 -9.93 -0.30
CA ARG A 131 0.04 -10.66 0.94
C ARG A 131 0.15 -9.78 2.18
N ILE A 132 1.11 -8.86 2.21
CA ILE A 132 1.26 -7.90 3.32
C ILE A 132 0.08 -6.92 3.30
N ALA A 133 -0.28 -6.40 2.13
CA ALA A 133 -1.40 -5.49 1.97
C ALA A 133 -2.76 -6.13 2.35
N ASP A 134 -2.97 -7.40 2.00
CA ASP A 134 -4.20 -8.11 2.39
C ASP A 134 -4.27 -8.34 3.92
N ARG A 135 -3.14 -8.70 4.53
CA ARG A 135 -3.04 -8.81 5.99
C ARG A 135 -3.32 -7.49 6.70
N SER A 136 -2.76 -6.38 6.20
CA SER A 136 -3.04 -5.05 6.77
C SER A 136 -4.50 -4.65 6.60
N ALA A 137 -5.09 -4.89 5.41
CA ALA A 137 -6.50 -4.65 5.16
C ALA A 137 -7.40 -5.45 6.12
N LYS A 138 -7.05 -6.71 6.41
CA LYS A 138 -7.76 -7.52 7.40
C LYS A 138 -7.69 -6.90 8.80
N ILE A 139 -6.51 -6.49 9.26
CA ILE A 139 -6.33 -5.83 10.56
C ILE A 139 -7.18 -4.55 10.64
N PHE A 140 -7.22 -3.74 9.58
CA PHE A 140 -8.05 -2.54 9.55
C PHE A 140 -9.56 -2.86 9.61
N ARG A 141 -10.02 -3.94 8.97
CA ARG A 141 -11.42 -4.39 9.10
C ARG A 141 -11.75 -4.80 10.52
N ASP A 142 -10.87 -5.58 11.16
CA ASP A 142 -11.06 -6.03 12.54
C ASP A 142 -11.09 -4.85 13.51
N LEU A 143 -10.19 -3.86 13.32
CA LEU A 143 -10.16 -2.64 14.11
C LEU A 143 -11.45 -1.80 13.92
N ASN A 144 -11.90 -1.64 12.68
CA ASN A 144 -13.14 -0.92 12.39
C ASN A 144 -14.35 -1.62 13.01
N GLN A 145 -14.38 -2.95 13.05
CA GLN A 145 -15.44 -3.67 13.73
C GLN A 145 -15.40 -3.42 15.23
N SER A 146 -14.22 -3.52 15.85
CA SER A 146 -14.06 -3.22 17.28
C SER A 146 -14.48 -1.79 17.65
N LEU A 147 -14.22 -0.82 16.77
CA LEU A 147 -14.61 0.57 16.97
C LEU A 147 -16.14 0.73 16.92
N LYS A 148 -16.81 0.06 15.97
CA LYS A 148 -18.28 0.03 15.91
C LYS A 148 -18.88 -0.61 17.15
N ASP A 149 -18.33 -1.75 17.58
CA ASP A 149 -18.81 -2.44 18.78
C ASP A 149 -18.69 -1.55 20.04
N ALA A 150 -17.58 -0.78 20.15
CA ALA A 150 -17.39 0.18 21.23
C ALA A 150 -18.36 1.38 21.14
N GLN A 151 -18.63 1.87 19.94
CA GLN A 151 -19.61 2.93 19.71
C GLN A 151 -21.02 2.48 20.10
N ASP A 152 -21.42 1.27 19.69
CA ASP A 152 -22.71 0.68 20.04
C ASP A 152 -22.84 0.47 21.56
N TYR A 153 -21.75 0.07 22.22
CA TYR A 153 -21.72 -0.04 23.68
C TYR A 153 -21.95 1.31 24.38
N MET A 154 -21.26 2.37 23.92
CA MET A 154 -21.42 3.72 24.47
C MET A 154 -22.85 4.25 24.28
N PHE A 155 -23.42 4.06 23.09
CA PHE A 155 -24.79 4.46 22.80
C PHE A 155 -25.82 3.73 23.68
N ASN A 156 -25.63 2.44 23.91
CA ASN A 156 -26.50 1.68 24.81
C ASN A 156 -26.36 2.15 26.27
N TYR A 157 -25.14 2.50 26.69
CA TYR A 157 -24.90 3.02 28.04
C TYR A 157 -25.58 4.39 28.26
N GLU A 158 -25.51 5.29 27.27
CA GLU A 158 -26.24 6.57 27.30
C GLU A 158 -27.75 6.37 27.45
N GLN A 159 -28.34 5.43 26.72
CA GLN A 159 -29.77 5.11 26.88
C GLN A 159 -30.12 4.61 28.28
N ILE A 160 -29.25 3.81 28.90
CA ILE A 160 -29.47 3.32 30.28
C ILE A 160 -29.43 4.50 31.26
N LEU A 161 -28.47 5.41 31.12
CA LEU A 161 -28.37 6.62 31.95
C LEU A 161 -29.59 7.53 31.78
N GLU A 162 -30.05 7.75 30.55
CA GLU A 162 -31.27 8.53 30.29
C GLU A 162 -32.50 7.91 30.95
N ARG A 163 -32.66 6.58 30.90
CA ARG A 163 -33.76 5.88 31.58
C ARG A 163 -33.66 6.01 33.09
N ALA A 164 -32.46 5.84 33.66
CA ALA A 164 -32.26 5.98 35.11
C ALA A 164 -32.60 7.40 35.60
N ASN A 165 -32.19 8.44 34.88
CA ASN A 165 -32.51 9.82 35.24
C ASN A 165 -34.03 10.11 35.20
N ARG A 166 -34.76 9.56 34.23
CA ARG A 166 -36.23 9.71 34.19
C ARG A 166 -36.93 9.08 35.40
N VAL A 167 -36.46 7.92 35.86
CA VAL A 167 -37.03 7.25 37.04
C VAL A 167 -36.82 8.11 38.30
N VAL A 168 -35.66 8.74 38.43
CA VAL A 168 -35.37 9.63 39.58
C VAL A 168 -36.30 10.86 39.59
N ASP A 169 -36.52 11.49 38.43
CA ASP A 169 -37.41 12.66 38.31
C ASP A 169 -38.89 12.30 38.60
N GLU A 170 -39.32 11.06 38.32
CA GLU A 170 -40.67 10.58 38.66
C GLU A 170 -40.85 10.28 40.16
N THR A 171 -39.78 9.95 40.89
CA THR A 171 -39.83 9.66 42.35
C THR A 171 -39.78 10.90 43.26
N ASP A 172 -39.43 12.08 42.75
CA ASP A 172 -39.34 13.33 43.55
C ASP A 172 -40.66 14.14 43.55
N GLY A 173 -41.72 13.63 42.90
CA GLY A 173 -42.92 14.39 42.57
C GLY A 173 -44.28 13.93 43.13
N GLY A 174 -44.41 12.80 43.83
CA GLY A 174 -45.75 12.34 44.22
C GLY A 174 -45.82 11.20 45.22
N ASP A 175 -46.36 11.55 46.39
CA ASP A 175 -47.10 10.72 47.35
C ASP A 175 -46.38 9.53 48.01
N ALA A 176 -46.01 9.77 49.26
CA ALA A 176 -45.32 8.89 50.20
C ALA A 176 -46.25 7.82 50.81
N ASP A 177 -47.01 7.11 49.98
CA ASP A 177 -48.16 6.32 50.45
C ASP A 177 -48.18 4.86 49.97
N ASN A 178 -47.24 4.40 49.14
CA ASN A 178 -47.18 2.99 48.72
C ASN A 178 -45.90 2.31 49.20
N GLU A 179 -46.01 1.65 50.36
CA GLU A 179 -45.22 0.47 50.69
C GLU A 179 -45.61 -0.63 49.70
N ASP A 180 -44.80 -0.93 48.68
CA ASP A 180 -44.77 -2.27 48.07
C ASP A 180 -43.51 -2.49 47.20
N ASP A 181 -42.72 -3.46 47.66
CA ASP A 181 -41.67 -4.27 47.03
C ASP A 181 -40.38 -3.63 46.44
N PRO A 182 -39.24 -3.74 47.17
CA PRO A 182 -37.91 -3.38 46.66
C PRO A 182 -37.22 -4.42 45.75
N ASP A 183 -37.91 -5.47 45.31
CA ASP A 183 -37.33 -6.60 44.56
C ASP A 183 -37.55 -6.53 43.03
N ALA A 184 -37.57 -5.33 42.44
CA ALA A 184 -37.56 -5.20 40.99
C ALA A 184 -36.16 -5.50 40.44
N ASP A 185 -35.89 -6.79 40.22
CA ASP A 185 -34.69 -7.33 39.59
C ASP A 185 -34.31 -6.54 38.32
N VAL A 186 -33.26 -5.73 38.41
CA VAL A 186 -32.62 -5.13 37.24
C VAL A 186 -31.87 -6.24 36.52
N GLU A 187 -32.58 -6.94 35.63
CA GLU A 187 -32.04 -8.00 34.80
C GLU A 187 -31.03 -7.39 33.82
N MET A 188 -29.73 -7.49 34.16
CA MET A 188 -28.67 -7.06 33.26
C MET A 188 -28.67 -7.94 32.00
N PRO A 189 -28.52 -7.36 30.79
CA PRO A 189 -28.48 -8.16 29.58
C PRO A 189 -27.26 -9.10 29.62
N GLU A 190 -27.52 -10.40 29.64
CA GLU A 190 -26.49 -11.42 29.60
C GLU A 190 -25.59 -11.22 28.37
N ARG A 191 -24.28 -11.12 28.62
CA ARG A 191 -23.27 -11.16 27.56
C ARG A 191 -23.35 -12.54 26.92
N LYS A 192 -23.99 -12.64 25.76
CA LYS A 192 -23.89 -13.82 24.88
C LYS A 192 -22.43 -14.02 24.50
N ASP A 193 -21.77 -14.89 25.23
CA ASP A 193 -20.46 -15.43 24.90
C ASP A 193 -20.60 -16.19 23.58
N LYS A 194 -20.25 -15.53 22.48
CA LYS A 194 -20.11 -16.19 21.18
C LYS A 194 -18.83 -16.99 21.24
N GLY A 195 -18.96 -18.22 21.76
CA GLY A 195 -17.91 -19.21 21.84
C GLY A 195 -17.08 -19.23 20.55
N LYS A 196 -15.81 -18.83 20.68
CA LYS A 196 -14.79 -19.09 19.67
C LYS A 196 -14.44 -20.57 19.75
N GLY A 197 -15.18 -21.37 18.98
CA GLY A 197 -14.76 -22.72 18.62
C GLY A 197 -13.45 -22.65 17.83
N ARG A 198 -12.37 -23.06 18.49
CA ARG A 198 -11.07 -23.35 17.90
C ARG A 198 -10.81 -24.85 18.07
N ALA A 199 -10.80 -25.61 16.99
CA ALA A 199 -9.87 -26.72 16.70
C ALA A 199 -10.20 -27.32 15.31
N VAL A 200 -9.27 -27.31 14.34
CA VAL A 200 -8.36 -28.44 13.93
C VAL A 200 -9.19 -29.56 13.25
N GLU A 201 -9.02 -29.93 11.99
CA GLU A 201 -7.80 -30.36 11.25
C GLU A 201 -7.60 -29.69 9.89
#